data_AF-A0A920U2V4-F1
#
_entry.id   AF-A0A920U2V4-F1
#
_cell.length_a   1.000
_cell.length_b   1.000
_cell.length_c   1.000
_cell.angle_alpha   90.00
_cell.angle_beta   90.00
_cell.angle_gamma   90.00
#
_symmetry.space_group_name_H-M   'P 1'
#
loop_
_entity.id
_entity.type
_entity.pdbx_description
1 polymer ?
#
loop_
_entity_poly.entity_id
_entity_poly.type
_entity_poly.pdbx_seq_one_letter_code
_entity_poly.pdbx_strand_id
1 'polypeptide(L)'
;MLQPAIRLAEEGFPVSSFFVAMNQGSVGRIQDLEWRGVFRAEQNWQPGQVLQLPDLAATLAQFAADGTGYLYGGARGEKLVSRFPVSRGVISMADLEAVSPFWEAPISAAYHDYRVNLPPPPQESFQVLLSLRILESFNFKDLALLSFRPSGSGVSGDPHRSGRADPEQPEEPG
;
A
#
# COMPACT_ATOMS: atom_id res chain seq x y z
N MET A 1 7.57 14.12 16.28
CA MET A 1 6.94 13.50 15.08
C MET A 1 6.00 12.34 15.41
N LEU A 2 6.22 11.56 16.48
CA LEU A 2 5.44 10.34 16.74
C LEU A 2 4.04 10.56 17.35
N GLN A 3 3.73 11.76 17.86
CA GLN A 3 2.47 12.03 18.57
C GLN A 3 1.20 11.62 17.81
N PRO A 4 1.04 11.87 16.49
CA PRO A 4 -0.14 11.43 15.76
C PRO A 4 -0.29 9.91 15.73
N ALA A 5 0.82 9.16 15.58
CA ALA A 5 0.81 7.70 15.55
C ALA A 5 0.50 7.12 16.94
N ILE A 6 1.03 7.72 18.01
CA ILE A 6 0.70 7.34 19.40
C ILE A 6 -0.81 7.48 19.63
N ARG A 7 -1.38 8.63 19.24
CA ARG A 7 -2.82 8.88 19.39
C ARG A 7 -3.68 7.86 18.64
N LEU A 8 -3.34 7.57 17.38
CA LEU A 8 -4.07 6.56 16.59
C LEU A 8 -3.96 5.17 17.20
N ALA A 9 -2.81 4.80 17.76
CA ALA A 9 -2.65 3.51 18.42
C ALA A 9 -3.45 3.44 19.74
N GLU A 10 -3.54 4.54 20.48
CA GLU A 10 -4.24 4.61 21.76
C GLU A 10 -5.77 4.74 21.61
N GLU A 11 -6.23 5.76 20.86
CA GLU A 11 -7.65 6.05 20.63
C GLU A 11 -8.27 5.05 19.65
N GLY A 12 -7.45 4.53 18.74
CA GLY A 12 -7.84 3.57 17.71
C GLY A 12 -8.25 4.23 16.39
N PHE A 13 -8.38 3.40 15.36
CA PHE A 13 -8.79 3.83 14.03
C PHE A 13 -9.71 2.82 13.35
N PRO A 14 -10.61 3.27 12.44
CA PRO A 14 -11.48 2.38 11.70
C PRO A 14 -10.67 1.53 10.72
N VAL A 15 -10.90 0.22 10.74
CA VAL A 15 -10.22 -0.70 9.81
C VAL A 15 -10.80 -0.60 8.39
N SER A 16 -9.93 -0.77 7.39
CA SER A 16 -10.31 -0.77 5.99
C SER A 16 -10.69 -2.17 5.50
N SER A 17 -11.32 -2.28 4.32
CA SER A 17 -11.53 -3.56 3.64
C SER A 17 -10.23 -4.31 3.38
N PHE A 18 -9.14 -3.59 3.08
CA PHE A 18 -7.81 -4.18 2.91
C PHE A 18 -7.31 -4.84 4.21
N PHE A 19 -7.48 -4.18 5.35
CA PHE A 19 -7.14 -4.77 6.65
C PHE A 19 -7.93 -6.06 6.90
N VAL A 20 -9.25 -6.05 6.65
CA VAL A 20 -10.11 -7.23 6.84
C VAL A 20 -9.59 -8.42 6.03
N ALA A 21 -9.30 -8.20 4.74
CA ALA A 21 -8.78 -9.24 3.85
C ALA A 21 -7.42 -9.78 4.32
N MET A 22 -6.49 -8.90 4.71
CA MET A 22 -5.16 -9.28 5.19
C MET A 22 -5.22 -10.04 6.52
N ASN A 23 -6.09 -9.62 7.45
CA ASN A 23 -6.26 -10.27 8.74
C ASN A 23 -6.81 -11.68 8.56
N GLN A 24 -7.89 -11.83 7.76
CA GLN A 24 -8.48 -13.13 7.43
C GLN A 24 -7.47 -14.07 6.76
N GLY A 25 -6.70 -13.58 5.78
CA GLY A 25 -5.65 -14.35 5.13
C GLY A 25 -4.49 -14.76 6.05
N SER A 26 -4.38 -14.15 7.24
CA SER A 26 -3.33 -14.44 8.20
C SER A 26 -3.73 -15.47 9.26
N VAL A 27 -5.03 -15.68 9.53
CA VAL A 27 -5.53 -16.54 10.63
C VAL A 27 -5.02 -17.98 10.55
N GLY A 28 -4.91 -18.55 9.35
CA GLY A 28 -4.39 -19.91 9.15
C GLY A 28 -2.86 -20.03 9.25
N ARG A 29 -2.14 -18.94 9.05
CA ARG A 29 -0.68 -18.91 8.96
C ARG A 29 0.00 -18.46 10.26
N ILE A 30 -0.62 -17.53 10.99
CA ILE A 30 -0.07 -16.95 12.21
C ILE A 30 -0.68 -17.64 13.43
N GLN A 31 0.15 -18.41 14.13
CA GLN A 31 -0.22 -19.20 15.31
C GLN A 31 0.11 -18.49 16.64
N ASP A 32 0.75 -17.33 16.60
CA ASP A 32 1.12 -16.55 17.79
C ASP A 32 -0.12 -16.02 18.51
N LEU A 33 -0.29 -16.42 19.78
CA LEU A 33 -1.50 -16.11 20.55
C LEU A 33 -1.64 -14.61 20.87
N GLU A 34 -0.52 -13.90 21.09
CA GLU A 34 -0.56 -12.45 21.33
C GLU A 34 -1.07 -11.72 20.10
N TRP A 35 -0.56 -12.07 18.91
CA TRP A 35 -1.03 -11.53 17.64
C TRP A 35 -2.52 -11.81 17.45
N ARG A 36 -2.98 -13.04 17.73
CA ARG A 36 -4.40 -13.42 17.61
C ARG A 36 -5.31 -12.62 18.54
N GLY A 37 -4.83 -12.32 19.74
CA GLY A 37 -5.53 -11.46 20.70
C GLY A 37 -5.62 -10.01 20.23
N VAL A 38 -4.49 -9.42 19.85
CA VAL A 38 -4.40 -8.02 19.40
C VAL A 38 -5.24 -7.77 18.15
N PHE A 39 -5.09 -8.62 17.14
CA PHE A 39 -5.78 -8.45 15.85
C PHE A 39 -7.13 -9.18 15.78
N ARG A 40 -7.60 -9.71 16.92
CA ARG A 40 -8.89 -10.41 17.04
C ARG A 40 -9.08 -11.43 15.92
N ALA A 41 -8.12 -12.32 15.76
CA ALA A 41 -8.01 -13.22 14.60
C ALA A 41 -9.24 -14.12 14.40
N GLU A 42 -9.91 -14.52 15.49
CA GLU A 42 -11.14 -15.32 15.41
C GLU A 42 -12.38 -14.49 15.09
N GLN A 43 -12.28 -13.16 15.12
CA GLN A 43 -13.41 -12.28 14.83
C GLN A 43 -13.45 -11.92 13.35
N ASN A 44 -14.66 -11.90 12.80
CA ASN A 44 -14.89 -11.42 11.46
C ASN A 44 -15.00 -9.89 11.46
N TRP A 45 -13.86 -9.23 11.26
CA TRP A 45 -13.81 -7.77 11.16
C TRP A 45 -14.73 -7.24 10.05
N GLN A 46 -15.37 -6.11 10.34
CA GLN A 46 -16.11 -5.33 9.36
C GLN A 46 -15.41 -3.99 9.12
N PRO A 47 -15.35 -3.49 7.88
CA PRO A 47 -14.83 -2.15 7.62
C PRO A 47 -15.51 -1.10 8.50
N GLY A 48 -14.73 -0.18 9.05
CA GLY A 48 -15.22 0.85 9.98
C GLY A 48 -15.16 0.46 11.45
N GLN A 49 -15.01 -0.82 11.81
CA GLN A 49 -14.77 -1.21 13.20
C GLN A 49 -13.43 -0.67 13.70
N VAL A 50 -13.40 -0.26 14.96
CA VAL A 50 -12.21 0.38 15.55
C VAL A 50 -11.21 -0.67 16.05
N LEU A 51 -9.96 -0.52 15.64
CA LEU A 51 -8.79 -1.22 16.17
C LEU A 51 -8.01 -0.29 17.08
N GLN A 52 -7.73 -0.75 18.30
CA GLN A 52 -6.86 -0.09 19.28
C GLN A 52 -5.63 -0.95 19.53
N LEU A 53 -4.47 -0.31 19.70
CA LEU A 53 -3.16 -0.93 19.86
C LEU A 53 -2.41 -0.28 21.06
N PRO A 54 -2.90 -0.41 22.30
CA PRO A 54 -2.34 0.29 23.47
C PRO A 54 -0.87 -0.06 23.74
N ASP A 55 -0.47 -1.33 23.54
CA ASP A 55 0.94 -1.75 23.67
C ASP A 55 1.86 -1.09 22.64
N LEU A 56 1.33 -0.83 21.42
CA LEU A 56 2.04 -0.09 20.40
C LEU A 56 2.12 1.40 20.75
N ALA A 57 1.05 1.98 21.30
CA ALA A 57 1.05 3.36 21.77
C ALA A 57 2.13 3.59 22.84
N ALA A 58 2.20 2.70 23.85
CA ALA A 58 3.24 2.73 24.87
C ALA A 58 4.64 2.56 24.27
N THR A 59 4.81 1.64 23.32
CA THR A 59 6.10 1.45 22.63
C THR A 59 6.53 2.69 21.86
N LEU A 60 5.60 3.33 21.13
CA LEU A 60 5.86 4.57 20.37
C LEU A 60 6.14 5.76 21.29
N ALA A 61 5.49 5.84 22.45
CA ALA A 61 5.78 6.85 23.46
C ALA A 61 7.20 6.72 24.00
N GLN A 62 7.67 5.50 24.27
CA GLN A 62 9.07 5.27 24.66
C GLN A 62 10.05 5.64 23.55
N PHE A 63 9.75 5.31 22.28
CA PHE A 63 10.57 5.81 21.16
C PHE A 63 10.59 7.34 21.05
N ALA A 64 9.50 8.02 21.43
CA ALA A 64 9.46 9.48 21.42
C ALA A 64 10.30 10.10 22.54
N ALA A 65 10.44 9.43 23.69
CA ALA A 65 11.23 9.86 24.82
C ALA A 65 12.72 9.51 24.69
N ASP A 66 13.01 8.25 24.36
CA ASP A 66 14.35 7.66 24.45
C ASP A 66 15.04 7.53 23.08
N GLY A 67 14.34 7.86 22.00
CA GLY A 67 14.84 7.73 20.64
C GLY A 67 15.08 6.27 20.23
N THR A 68 15.90 6.07 19.19
CA THR A 68 16.17 4.73 18.63
C THR A 68 17.04 3.86 19.53
N GLY A 69 17.79 4.47 20.47
CA GLY A 69 18.59 3.75 21.48
C GLY A 69 17.76 2.80 22.34
N TYR A 70 16.46 3.10 22.53
CA TYR A 70 15.52 2.20 23.18
C TYR A 70 15.50 0.78 22.59
N LEU A 71 15.66 0.66 21.27
CA LEU A 71 15.71 -0.60 20.54
C LEU A 71 17.13 -1.11 20.31
N TYR A 72 18.03 -0.26 19.84
CA TYR A 72 19.36 -0.68 19.36
C TYR A 72 20.42 -0.79 20.45
N GLY A 73 20.08 -0.57 21.72
CA GLY A 73 20.97 -0.77 22.86
C GLY A 73 20.25 -0.67 24.20
N GLY A 74 18.93 -0.89 24.20
CA GLY A 74 18.06 -0.61 25.33
C GLY A 74 17.03 -1.69 25.59
N ALA A 75 16.18 -1.43 26.58
CA ALA A 75 15.24 -2.41 27.12
C ALA A 75 14.27 -3.01 26.08
N ARG A 76 13.97 -2.30 24.99
CA ARG A 76 13.12 -2.88 23.91
C ARG A 76 13.87 -3.94 23.12
N GLY A 77 15.15 -3.71 22.85
CA GLY A 77 16.02 -4.69 22.19
C GLY A 77 16.12 -5.96 23.03
N GLU A 78 16.35 -5.83 24.34
CA GLU A 78 16.41 -6.97 25.26
C GLU A 78 15.12 -7.79 25.24
N LYS A 79 13.96 -7.11 25.32
CA LYS A 79 12.64 -7.75 25.25
C LYS A 79 12.36 -8.41 23.90
N LEU A 80 12.87 -7.85 22.81
CA LEU A 80 12.77 -8.44 21.49
C LEU A 80 13.61 -9.71 21.39
N VAL A 81 14.89 -9.64 21.78
CA VAL A 81 15.83 -10.76 21.76
C VAL A 81 15.34 -11.90 22.65
N SER A 82 14.76 -11.59 23.83
CA SER A 82 14.22 -12.60 24.73
C SER A 82 13.03 -13.40 24.17
N ARG A 83 12.37 -12.91 23.11
CA ARG A 83 11.24 -13.60 22.46
C ARG A 83 11.70 -14.75 21.56
N PHE A 84 12.98 -14.78 21.17
CA PHE A 84 13.54 -15.84 20.35
C PHE A 84 14.23 -16.90 21.23
N PRO A 85 13.84 -18.18 21.15
CA PRO A 85 14.55 -19.23 21.87
C PRO A 85 15.98 -19.37 21.32
N VAL A 86 16.96 -19.54 22.22
CA VAL A 86 18.38 -19.70 21.90
C VAL A 86 18.63 -20.78 20.83
N SER A 87 17.80 -21.83 20.82
CA SER A 87 17.89 -22.96 19.87
C SER A 87 17.48 -22.64 18.44
N ARG A 88 16.87 -21.48 18.17
CA ARG A 88 16.43 -21.07 16.83
C ARG A 88 17.25 -19.96 16.20
N GLY A 89 18.26 -19.44 16.92
CA GLY A 89 19.28 -18.47 16.47
C GLY A 89 18.81 -17.51 15.37
N VAL A 90 18.43 -16.28 15.71
CA VAL A 90 18.04 -15.32 14.66
C VAL A 90 18.52 -13.89 14.89
N ILE A 91 18.38 -13.33 16.10
CA ILE A 91 18.79 -11.94 16.39
C ILE A 91 19.31 -11.87 17.83
N SER A 92 20.50 -11.32 18.00
CA SER A 92 21.13 -11.00 19.30
C SER A 92 21.14 -9.50 19.56
N MET A 93 21.49 -9.08 20.79
CA MET A 93 21.70 -7.66 21.08
C MET A 93 22.85 -7.08 20.26
N ALA A 94 23.92 -7.85 20.04
CA ALA A 94 25.03 -7.43 19.19
C ALA A 94 24.59 -7.18 17.74
N ASP A 95 23.65 -7.98 17.21
CA ASP A 95 23.09 -7.75 15.87
C ASP A 95 22.30 -6.45 15.80
N LEU A 96 21.54 -6.12 16.86
CA LEU A 96 20.80 -4.85 16.93
C LEU A 96 21.77 -3.66 17.04
N GLU A 97 22.77 -3.74 17.91
CA GLU A 97 23.79 -2.69 18.11
C GLU A 97 24.63 -2.44 16.85
N ALA A 98 24.82 -3.47 16.02
CA ALA A 98 25.55 -3.38 14.76
C ALA A 98 24.73 -2.71 13.63
N VAL A 99 23.43 -2.48 13.80
CA VAL A 99 22.60 -1.83 12.78
C VAL A 99 23.02 -0.36 12.63
N SER A 100 23.42 0.00 11.42
CA SER A 100 23.77 1.38 11.07
C SER A 100 23.12 1.78 9.74
N PRO A 101 22.32 2.86 9.70
CA PRO A 101 21.83 3.39 8.44
C PRO A 101 22.98 4.04 7.68
N PHE A 102 23.06 3.75 6.39
CA PHE A 102 24.05 4.35 5.49
C PHE A 102 23.35 5.17 4.40
N TRP A 103 24.03 6.21 3.94
CA TRP A 103 23.58 7.01 2.80
C TRP A 103 24.23 6.48 1.54
N GLU A 104 23.43 6.23 0.52
CA GLU A 104 23.90 5.76 -0.78
C GLU A 104 23.35 6.65 -1.89
N ALA A 105 24.17 6.86 -2.93
CA ALA A 105 23.73 7.59 -4.11
C ALA A 105 22.65 6.79 -4.84
N PRO A 106 21.58 7.44 -5.32
CA PRO A 106 20.57 6.74 -6.10
C PRO A 106 21.15 6.27 -7.44
N ILE A 107 20.63 5.15 -7.95
CA ILE A 107 20.76 4.84 -9.37
C ILE A 107 19.82 5.76 -10.16
N SER A 108 20.22 6.17 -11.35
CA SER A 108 19.40 7.11 -12.12
C SER A 108 19.47 6.86 -13.61
N ALA A 109 18.39 7.21 -14.30
CA ALA A 109 18.34 7.27 -15.75
C ALA A 109 17.66 8.58 -16.20
N ALA A 110 18.05 9.06 -17.37
CA ALA A 110 17.25 10.06 -18.08
C ALA A 110 16.06 9.36 -18.74
N TYR A 111 14.94 10.06 -18.81
CA TYR A 111 13.78 9.66 -19.59
C TYR A 111 13.12 10.93 -20.14
N HIS A 112 13.32 11.19 -21.44
CA HIS A 112 13.03 12.49 -22.06
C HIS A 112 13.68 13.64 -21.27
N ASP A 113 12.91 14.67 -20.90
CA ASP A 113 13.38 15.85 -20.18
C ASP A 113 13.52 15.62 -18.66
N TYR A 114 13.31 14.39 -18.18
CA TYR A 114 13.35 14.05 -16.76
C TYR A 114 14.58 13.22 -16.39
N ARG A 115 15.04 13.42 -15.15
CA ARG A 115 15.96 12.50 -14.47
C ARG A 115 15.19 11.72 -13.43
N VAL A 116 15.10 10.41 -13.60
CA VAL A 116 14.46 9.49 -12.67
C VAL A 116 15.53 8.90 -11.75
N ASN A 117 15.38 9.08 -10.44
CA ASN A 117 16.29 8.59 -9.41
C ASN A 117 15.57 7.53 -8.60
N LEU A 118 16.21 6.38 -8.38
CA LEU A 118 15.66 5.26 -7.62
C LEU A 118 16.70 4.73 -6.62
N PRO A 119 16.27 4.04 -5.55
CA PRO A 119 17.18 3.33 -4.66
C PRO A 119 18.09 2.36 -5.43
N PRO A 120 19.38 2.27 -5.06
CA PRO A 120 20.34 1.33 -5.63
C PRO A 120 20.03 -0.12 -5.20
N PRO A 121 20.73 -1.14 -5.74
CA PRO A 121 20.70 -2.48 -5.19
C PRO A 121 21.02 -2.47 -3.67
N PRO A 122 20.37 -3.33 -2.86
CA PRO A 122 19.60 -4.51 -3.23
C PRO A 122 18.12 -4.25 -3.55
N GLN A 123 17.69 -2.99 -3.68
CA GLN A 123 16.30 -2.72 -4.05
C GLN A 123 16.02 -3.10 -5.51
N GLU A 124 14.85 -3.70 -5.74
CA GLU A 124 14.38 -4.15 -7.06
C GLU A 124 13.87 -3.00 -7.94
N SER A 125 14.11 -1.74 -7.58
CA SER A 125 13.61 -0.58 -8.32
C SER A 125 14.31 -0.36 -9.66
N PHE A 126 15.50 -0.92 -9.87
CA PHE A 126 16.27 -0.75 -11.12
C PHE A 126 15.50 -1.20 -12.37
N GLN A 127 14.58 -2.16 -12.24
CA GLN A 127 13.74 -2.65 -13.32
C GLN A 127 12.89 -1.52 -13.94
N VAL A 128 12.49 -0.52 -13.15
CA VAL A 128 11.77 0.66 -13.66
C VAL A 128 12.67 1.48 -14.57
N LEU A 129 13.95 1.67 -14.21
CA LEU A 129 14.89 2.38 -15.09
C LEU A 129 15.14 1.61 -16.38
N LEU A 130 15.24 0.27 -16.31
CA LEU A 130 15.37 -0.58 -17.49
C LEU A 130 14.14 -0.44 -18.40
N SER A 131 12.93 -0.53 -17.83
CA SER A 131 11.68 -0.32 -18.56
C SER A 131 11.65 1.05 -19.22
N LEU A 132 11.99 2.12 -18.49
CA LEU A 132 12.01 3.48 -19.05
C LEU A 132 13.01 3.62 -20.19
N ARG A 133 14.20 2.99 -20.10
CA ARG A 133 15.19 3.00 -21.19
C ARG A 133 14.73 2.25 -22.43
N ILE A 134 14.02 1.13 -22.27
CA ILE A 134 13.41 0.42 -23.39
C ILE A 134 12.32 1.30 -24.02
N LEU A 135 11.47 1.89 -23.19
CA LEU A 135 10.35 2.73 -23.59
C LEU A 135 10.76 4.04 -24.26
N GLU A 136 11.95 4.57 -23.94
CA GLU A 136 12.50 5.80 -24.55
C GLU A 136 12.61 5.70 -26.08
N SER A 137 12.74 4.48 -26.62
CA SER A 137 12.81 4.24 -28.07
C SER A 137 11.44 4.22 -28.76
N PHE A 138 10.33 4.32 -28.03
CA PHE A 138 8.98 4.27 -28.57
C PHE A 138 8.32 5.65 -28.57
N ASN A 139 7.67 5.99 -29.69
CA ASN A 139 6.76 7.13 -29.73
C ASN A 139 5.34 6.68 -29.32
N PHE A 140 4.96 6.97 -28.07
CA PHE A 140 3.66 6.57 -27.54
C PHE A 140 2.46 7.20 -28.26
N LYS A 141 2.66 8.25 -29.08
CA LYS A 141 1.60 8.80 -29.93
C LYS A 141 1.17 7.84 -31.04
N ASP A 142 2.08 6.94 -31.44
CA ASP A 142 1.85 5.96 -32.51
C ASP A 142 1.30 4.63 -31.95
N LEU A 143 1.29 4.47 -30.62
CA LEU A 143 0.76 3.30 -29.90
C LEU A 143 -0.66 3.59 -29.41
N ALA A 144 -1.66 3.30 -30.26
CA ALA A 144 -3.09 3.59 -30.01
C ALA A 144 -3.69 3.04 -28.70
N LEU A 145 -3.06 2.00 -28.12
CA LEU A 145 -3.45 1.42 -26.82
C LEU A 145 -2.93 2.20 -25.60
N LEU A 146 -1.90 3.02 -25.78
CA LEU A 146 -1.24 3.81 -24.72
C LEU A 146 -1.44 5.32 -24.90
N SER A 147 -2.04 5.75 -26.01
CA SER A 147 -2.56 7.11 -26.14
C SER A 147 -3.73 7.28 -25.17
N PHE A 148 -3.50 7.99 -24.07
CA PHE A 148 -4.56 8.38 -23.14
C PHE A 148 -5.66 9.13 -23.91
N ARG A 149 -6.84 8.50 -24.02
CA ARG A 149 -8.03 9.12 -24.59
C ARG A 149 -8.93 9.49 -23.42
N PRO A 150 -8.97 10.78 -22.99
CA PRO A 150 -9.95 11.17 -22.00
C PRO A 150 -11.32 10.89 -22.61
N SER A 151 -12.12 10.04 -21.96
CA SER A 151 -13.50 9.81 -22.35
C SER A 151 -14.24 11.12 -22.19
N GLY A 152 -14.39 11.86 -23.29
CA GLY A 152 -15.28 13.02 -23.34
C GLY A 152 -16.69 12.55 -23.06
N SER A 153 -17.19 12.89 -21.87
CA SER A 153 -18.58 12.76 -21.48
C SER A 153 -19.43 13.64 -22.41
N GLY A 154 -19.92 13.05 -23.49
CA GLY A 154 -21.02 13.57 -24.30
C GLY A 154 -22.30 12.81 -23.98
N VAL A 155 -22.84 12.98 -22.77
CA VAL A 155 -24.28 12.72 -22.59
C VAL A 155 -24.99 13.93 -23.17
N SER A 156 -25.22 13.90 -24.49
CA SER A 156 -26.20 14.77 -25.12
C SER A 156 -27.52 14.04 -25.06
N GLY A 157 -28.35 14.38 -24.07
CA GLY A 157 -29.77 14.09 -24.16
C GLY A 157 -30.35 14.86 -25.34
N ASP A 158 -31.21 14.21 -26.11
CA ASP A 158 -32.28 14.94 -26.78
C ASP A 158 -33.53 14.04 -26.86
N PRO A 159 -34.61 14.38 -26.11
CA PRO A 159 -35.92 13.79 -26.26
C PRO A 159 -36.62 14.50 -27.41
N HIS A 160 -37.17 13.75 -28.36
CA HIS A 160 -38.15 14.13 -29.41
C HIS A 160 -37.68 13.74 -30.82
N ARG A 161 -38.10 12.54 -31.25
CA ARG A 161 -38.57 12.34 -32.62
C ARG A 161 -39.71 11.34 -32.64
N SER A 162 -40.90 11.85 -32.34
CA SER A 162 -42.18 11.29 -32.79
C SER A 162 -42.35 11.67 -34.27
N GLY A 163 -42.63 10.68 -35.11
CA GLY A 163 -42.88 10.87 -36.54
C GLY A 163 -43.62 9.67 -37.10
N ARG A 164 -44.93 9.65 -36.87
CA ARG A 164 -45.92 8.79 -37.53
C ARG A 164 -45.72 8.79 -39.05
N ALA A 165 -45.77 7.62 -39.66
CA ALA A 165 -46.22 7.45 -41.04
C ALA A 165 -47.39 6.44 -41.00
N ASP A 166 -48.59 6.92 -41.32
CA ASP A 166 -49.77 6.09 -41.56
C ASP A 166 -49.70 5.47 -42.98
N PRO A 167 -50.34 4.31 -43.20
CA PRO A 167 -50.27 3.57 -44.46
C PRO A 167 -51.27 4.10 -45.51
N GLU A 168 -50.82 4.20 -46.77
CA GLU A 168 -51.67 4.40 -47.95
C GLU A 168 -52.45 3.12 -48.31
N GLN A 169 -53.73 3.26 -48.62
CA GLN A 169 -54.55 2.36 -49.43
C GLN A 169 -55.43 3.21 -50.38
N PRO A 170 -56.16 2.61 -51.34
CA PRO A 170 -55.70 2.09 -52.62
C PRO A 170 -56.44 2.78 -53.80
N GLU A 171 -55.90 2.73 -55.03
CA GLU A 171 -56.68 3.07 -56.23
C GLU A 171 -56.63 1.95 -57.29
N GLU A 172 -57.79 1.34 -57.52
CA GLU A 172 -58.26 0.76 -58.78
C GLU A 172 -59.49 1.61 -59.20
N PRO A 173 -59.85 1.77 -60.50
CA PRO A 173 -60.07 0.65 -61.43
C PRO A 173 -59.74 0.90 -62.92
N GLY A 174 -59.73 -0.19 -63.70
CA GLY A 174 -59.70 -0.20 -65.18
C GLY A 174 -59.58 -1.60 -65.75
#